data_AF-A0AAQ2S701-F1
#
_entry.id   AF-A0AAQ2S701-F1
#
_cell.length_a   1.000
_cell.length_b   1.000
_cell.length_c   1.000
_cell.angle_alpha   90.00
_cell.angle_beta   90.00
_cell.angle_gamma   90.00
#
_symmetry.space_group_name_H-M   'P 1'
#
loop_
_entity.id
_entity.type
_entity.pdbx_description
1 polymer ?
#
loop_
_entity_poly.entity_id
_entity_poly.type
_entity_poly.pdbx_seq_one_letter_code
_entity_poly.pdbx_strand_id
1 'polypeptide(L)'
;MDRVIEDKELGRLVVRDNVRAKRLVFRTKADAIYISIPLGVTMREVKEAIEKLRPRLLDSRQKLVRPLIDLNYRIETEYFKLSLVSGKRERFLAHSELGEMRITCPPTADFTDSNLQDWLRKVIEEALRRNAKIILPPRLYMLSEKHRLPYESVQINSSRGRWGSCSSRKKINLSYFLVLLPKHLIDYVLLHELCHTCEMNHGDRFWDLLNGLTDGKALELREELKRYKTEI
;
A
#
# COMPACT_ATOMS: atom_id res chain seq x y z
N MET A 1 23.27 18.63 -10.16
CA MET A 1 23.51 18.90 -8.72
C MET A 1 22.16 19.11 -8.07
N ASP A 2 21.92 18.49 -6.92
CA ASP A 2 20.66 18.66 -6.21
C ASP A 2 20.56 20.08 -5.63
N ARG A 3 19.46 20.76 -5.89
CA ARG A 3 19.18 22.08 -5.31
C ARG A 3 18.17 21.90 -4.18
N VAL A 4 18.41 22.50 -3.02
CA VAL A 4 17.52 22.40 -1.86
C VAL A 4 16.84 23.75 -1.63
N ILE A 5 15.52 23.71 -1.37
CA ILE A 5 14.72 24.87 -0.97
C ILE A 5 14.11 24.55 0.40
N GLU A 6 14.26 25.44 1.37
CA GLU A 6 13.59 25.35 2.66
C GLU A 6 12.31 26.20 2.62
N ASP A 7 11.17 25.58 2.90
CA ASP A 7 9.87 26.24 2.95
C ASP A 7 9.26 26.09 4.35
N LYS A 8 8.67 27.17 4.87
CA LYS A 8 8.12 27.21 6.25
C LYS A 8 6.97 26.22 6.46
N GLU A 9 6.18 25.95 5.43
CA GLU A 9 4.99 25.09 5.53
C GLU A 9 5.23 23.73 4.87
N LEU A 10 5.93 23.73 3.74
CA LEU A 10 6.21 22.54 2.94
C LEU A 10 7.49 21.83 3.36
N GLY A 11 8.25 22.37 4.30
CA GLY A 11 9.54 21.85 4.77
C GLY A 11 10.60 21.79 3.67
N ARG A 12 11.49 20.80 3.76
CA ARG A 12 12.59 20.61 2.81
C ARG A 12 12.10 20.15 1.43
N LEU A 13 12.48 20.86 0.38
CA LEU A 13 12.23 20.51 -1.02
C LEU A 13 13.57 20.22 -1.73
N VAL A 14 13.69 19.08 -2.40
CA VAL A 14 14.89 18.63 -3.11
C VAL A 14 14.61 18.60 -4.61
N VAL A 15 15.22 19.52 -5.35
CA VAL A 15 15.07 19.67 -6.80
C VAL A 15 16.21 18.94 -7.50
N ARG A 16 15.86 18.06 -8.44
CA ARG A 16 16.81 17.26 -9.23
C ARG A 16 16.50 17.33 -10.72
N ASP A 17 17.52 17.57 -11.52
CA ASP A 17 17.45 17.43 -12.97
C ASP A 17 17.27 15.95 -13.35
N ASN A 18 16.32 15.67 -14.25
CA ASN A 18 16.07 14.33 -14.75
C ASN A 18 15.83 14.36 -16.26
N VAL A 19 16.80 13.83 -17.01
CA VAL A 19 16.81 13.80 -18.48
C VAL A 19 15.60 13.06 -19.07
N ARG A 20 15.01 12.11 -18.34
CA ARG A 20 13.83 11.36 -18.78
C ARG A 20 12.51 12.03 -18.41
N ALA A 21 12.53 13.05 -17.55
CA ALA A 21 11.31 13.74 -17.14
C ALA A 21 10.81 14.63 -18.27
N LYS A 22 9.56 14.43 -18.69
CA LYS A 22 8.87 15.30 -19.67
C LYS A 22 8.04 16.41 -19.03
N ARG A 23 7.91 16.39 -17.70
CA ARG A 23 7.12 17.32 -16.89
C ARG A 23 7.72 17.41 -15.49
N LEU A 24 7.37 18.44 -14.72
CA LEU A 24 7.67 18.48 -13.29
C LEU A 24 6.95 17.31 -12.58
N VAL A 25 7.69 16.52 -11.81
CA VAL A 25 7.15 15.43 -11.02
C VAL A 25 7.45 15.69 -9.54
N PHE A 26 6.41 15.87 -8.76
CA PHE A 26 6.48 16.04 -7.31
C PHE A 26 6.27 14.70 -6.62
N ARG A 27 7.13 14.37 -5.66
CA ARG A 27 7.02 13.19 -4.79
C ARG A 27 7.24 13.61 -3.35
N THR A 28 6.15 13.69 -2.60
CA THR A 28 6.19 13.94 -1.15
C THR A 28 6.67 12.66 -0.43
N LYS A 29 7.69 12.79 0.40
CA LYS A 29 8.13 11.76 1.35
C LYS A 29 8.12 12.35 2.77
N ALA A 30 8.39 11.52 3.76
CA ALA A 30 8.45 11.94 5.16
C ALA A 30 9.58 12.96 5.42
N ASP A 31 10.71 12.83 4.73
CA ASP A 31 11.91 13.66 4.91
C ASP A 31 11.89 14.94 4.07
N ALA A 32 11.40 14.85 2.82
CA ALA A 32 11.40 15.97 1.88
C ALA A 32 10.38 15.79 0.75
N ILE A 33 10.08 16.88 0.04
CA ILE A 33 9.38 16.85 -1.24
C ILE A 33 10.42 16.83 -2.36
N TYR A 34 10.46 15.73 -3.11
CA TYR A 34 11.38 15.56 -4.23
C TYR A 34 10.73 16.07 -5.52
N ILE A 35 11.42 16.97 -6.21
CA ILE A 35 10.98 17.60 -7.45
C ILE A 35 11.92 17.17 -8.57
N SER A 36 11.44 16.32 -9.48
CA SER A 36 12.18 16.00 -10.71
C SER A 36 11.82 16.97 -11.81
N ILE A 37 12.82 17.67 -12.37
CA ILE A 37 12.62 18.67 -13.42
C ILE A 37 13.26 18.23 -14.75
N PRO A 38 12.61 18.48 -15.90
CA PRO A 38 13.23 18.35 -17.22
C PRO A 38 14.44 19.28 -17.38
N LEU A 39 15.33 18.96 -18.32
CA LEU A 39 16.44 19.86 -18.69
C LEU A 39 15.88 21.17 -19.26
N GLY A 40 16.46 22.30 -18.83
CA GLY A 40 16.08 23.64 -19.30
C GLY A 40 15.02 24.36 -18.46
N VAL A 41 14.41 23.70 -17.47
CA VAL A 41 13.46 24.35 -16.54
C VAL A 41 14.21 25.21 -15.53
N THR A 42 13.76 26.46 -15.37
CA THR A 42 14.34 27.44 -14.47
C THR A 42 13.83 27.30 -13.04
N MET A 43 14.61 27.78 -12.05
CA MET A 43 14.16 27.79 -10.65
C MET A 43 12.94 28.67 -10.42
N ARG A 44 12.70 29.67 -11.27
CA ARG A 44 11.51 30.52 -11.21
C ARG A 44 10.26 29.71 -11.54
N GLU A 45 10.28 28.95 -12.63
CA GLU A 45 9.17 28.06 -13.01
C GLU A 45 8.92 26.98 -11.93
N VAL A 46 9.98 26.47 -11.29
CA VAL A 46 9.83 25.55 -10.15
C VAL A 46 9.11 26.22 -8.99
N LYS A 47 9.49 27.45 -8.61
CA LYS A 47 8.81 28.20 -7.53
C LYS A 47 7.34 28.48 -7.86
N GLU A 48 7.05 28.94 -9.09
CA GLU A 48 5.68 29.16 -9.56
C GLU A 48 4.84 27.87 -9.51
N ALA A 49 5.43 26.73 -9.89
CA ALA A 49 4.77 25.43 -9.81
C ALA A 49 4.54 24.96 -8.36
N ILE A 50 5.48 25.23 -7.44
CA ILE A 50 5.31 24.95 -6.01
C ILE A 50 4.13 25.75 -5.45
N GLU A 51 4.05 27.06 -5.71
CA GLU A 51 2.94 27.88 -5.22
C GLU A 51 1.60 27.43 -5.79
N LYS A 52 1.55 27.15 -7.10
CA LYS A 52 0.33 26.65 -7.75
C LYS A 52 -0.15 25.31 -7.17
N LEU A 53 0.77 24.47 -6.72
CA LEU A 53 0.46 23.16 -6.15
C LEU A 53 0.48 23.14 -4.62
N ARG A 54 0.74 24.27 -3.95
CA ARG A 54 0.93 24.37 -2.50
C ARG A 54 -0.20 23.71 -1.71
N PRO A 55 -1.50 23.97 -1.97
CA PRO A 55 -2.58 23.31 -1.23
C PRO A 55 -2.53 21.78 -1.35
N ARG A 56 -2.18 21.28 -2.54
CA ARG A 56 -2.10 19.84 -2.84
C ARG A 56 -0.87 19.18 -2.24
N LEU A 57 0.25 19.90 -2.15
CA LEU A 57 1.48 19.45 -1.51
C LEU A 57 1.31 19.42 0.03
N LEU A 58 0.65 20.43 0.60
CA LEU A 58 0.28 20.45 2.02
C LEU A 58 -0.67 19.30 2.36
N ASP A 59 -1.74 19.11 1.58
CA ASP A 59 -2.65 17.97 1.73
C ASP A 59 -1.91 16.63 1.58
N SER A 60 -1.01 16.50 0.61
CA SER A 60 -0.17 15.30 0.47
C SER A 60 0.76 15.07 1.66
N ARG A 61 1.22 16.12 2.33
CA ARG A 61 2.10 16.07 3.50
C ARG A 61 1.33 15.80 4.79
N GLN A 62 0.12 16.35 4.91
CA GLN A 62 -0.82 16.01 5.98
C GLN A 62 -1.31 14.56 5.85
N LYS A 63 -1.58 14.09 4.63
CA LYS A 63 -1.86 12.67 4.35
C LYS A 63 -0.67 11.74 4.61
N LEU A 64 0.54 12.27 4.68
CA LEU A 64 1.74 11.54 5.10
C LEU A 64 1.89 11.46 6.62
N VAL A 65 1.09 12.21 7.40
CA VAL A 65 0.98 12.01 8.85
C VAL A 65 0.25 10.69 9.05
N ARG A 66 1.03 9.61 9.07
CA ARG A 66 0.52 8.28 9.40
C ARG A 66 0.03 8.31 10.84
N PRO A 67 -1.09 7.63 11.15
CA PRO A 67 -1.53 7.49 12.52
C PRO A 67 -0.40 6.90 13.36
N LEU A 68 -0.17 7.46 14.55
CA LEU A 68 0.82 6.94 15.48
C LEU A 68 0.44 5.51 15.85
N ILE A 69 1.42 4.62 15.79
CA ILE A 69 1.27 3.26 16.31
C ILE A 69 1.61 3.32 17.79
N ASP A 70 0.59 3.24 18.63
CA ASP A 70 0.70 3.21 20.08
C ASP A 70 -0.01 1.95 20.65
N LEU A 71 -0.21 1.90 21.96
CA LEU A 71 -0.90 0.78 22.63
C LEU A 71 -2.38 0.64 22.24
N ASN A 72 -2.99 1.67 21.66
CA ASN A 72 -4.37 1.65 21.19
C ASN A 72 -4.47 1.22 19.72
N TYR A 73 -3.35 1.21 18.99
CA TYR A 73 -3.31 0.77 17.61
C TYR A 73 -3.60 -0.73 17.51
N ARG A 74 -4.66 -1.07 16.78
CA ARG A 74 -5.09 -2.45 16.56
C ARG A 74 -5.42 -2.67 15.09
N ILE A 75 -5.13 -3.87 14.62
CA ILE A 75 -5.67 -4.38 13.36
C ILE A 75 -6.50 -5.59 13.72
N GLU A 76 -7.76 -5.61 13.32
CA GLU A 76 -8.67 -6.72 13.55
C GLU A 76 -9.31 -7.10 12.23
N THR A 77 -8.65 -7.98 11.49
CA THR A 77 -9.15 -8.51 10.21
C THR A 77 -9.32 -10.02 10.33
N GLU A 78 -10.00 -10.62 9.36
CA GLU A 78 -10.26 -12.07 9.35
C GLU A 78 -8.96 -12.89 9.34
N TYR A 79 -7.93 -12.38 8.67
CA TYR A 79 -6.67 -13.08 8.42
C TYR A 79 -5.47 -12.49 9.17
N PHE A 80 -5.64 -11.39 9.88
CA PHE A 80 -4.57 -10.77 10.64
C PHE A 80 -5.09 -9.94 11.82
N LYS A 81 -4.60 -10.27 13.01
CA LYS A 81 -4.85 -9.51 14.23
C LYS A 81 -3.54 -8.95 14.76
N LEU A 82 -3.52 -7.64 15.06
CA LEU A 82 -2.40 -6.96 15.67
C LEU A 82 -2.84 -6.33 16.99
N SER A 83 -2.06 -6.57 18.04
CA SER A 83 -2.18 -5.85 19.31
C SER A 83 -0.82 -5.42 19.85
N LEU A 84 -0.80 -4.24 20.46
CA LEU A 84 0.34 -3.72 21.21
C LEU A 84 -0.03 -3.71 22.69
N VAL A 85 0.85 -4.23 23.55
CA VAL A 85 0.63 -4.31 25.00
C VAL A 85 1.84 -3.80 25.77
N SER A 86 1.62 -3.12 26.89
CA SER A 86 2.71 -2.72 27.78
C SER A 86 3.20 -3.93 28.59
N GLY A 87 4.51 -4.15 28.59
CA GLY A 87 5.17 -5.22 29.34
C GLY A 87 5.93 -4.72 30.57
N LYS A 88 6.49 -5.65 31.33
CA LYS A 88 7.34 -5.35 32.51
C LYS A 88 8.84 -5.29 32.21
N ARG A 89 9.24 -5.46 30.93
CA ARG A 89 10.65 -5.58 30.52
C ARG A 89 11.07 -4.34 29.74
N GLU A 90 12.31 -3.91 29.93
CA GLU A 90 12.95 -2.81 29.18
C GLU A 90 13.41 -3.24 27.76
N ARG A 91 12.58 -3.99 27.04
CA ARG A 91 12.83 -4.37 25.64
C ARG A 91 11.54 -4.68 24.88
N PHE A 92 11.53 -4.40 23.58
CA PHE A 92 10.46 -4.80 22.68
C PHE A 92 10.53 -6.31 22.39
N LEU A 93 9.38 -6.98 22.45
CA LEU A 93 9.24 -8.37 22.05
C LEU A 93 8.10 -8.49 21.05
N ALA A 94 8.39 -8.98 19.84
CA ALA A 94 7.39 -9.25 18.82
C ALA A 94 7.14 -10.76 18.75
N HIS A 95 5.93 -11.17 19.13
CA HIS A 95 5.45 -12.53 18.93
C HIS A 95 4.55 -12.54 17.69
N SER A 96 4.95 -13.27 16.66
CA SER A 96 4.20 -13.34 15.39
C SER A 96 3.95 -14.79 15.02
N GLU A 97 2.67 -15.14 15.01
CA GLU A 97 2.14 -16.41 14.53
C GLU A 97 1.33 -16.18 13.24
N LEU A 98 0.81 -17.26 12.65
CA LEU A 98 -0.10 -17.14 11.51
C LEU A 98 -1.42 -16.55 11.99
N GLY A 99 -1.82 -15.41 11.42
CA GLY A 99 -3.07 -14.72 11.74
C GLY A 99 -3.00 -13.79 12.95
N GLU A 100 -1.96 -13.84 13.78
CA GLU A 100 -1.84 -12.99 14.97
C GLU A 100 -0.42 -12.45 15.16
N MET A 101 -0.34 -11.18 15.52
CA MET A 101 0.88 -10.51 15.94
C MET A 101 0.62 -9.75 17.24
N ARG A 102 1.46 -9.99 18.24
CA ARG A 102 1.47 -9.26 19.51
C ARG A 102 2.83 -8.63 19.72
N ILE A 103 2.86 -7.31 19.87
CA ILE A 103 4.07 -6.57 20.23
C ILE A 103 3.97 -6.19 21.70
N THR A 104 4.89 -6.69 22.51
CA THR A 104 5.05 -6.25 23.89
C THR A 104 6.05 -5.09 23.92
N CYS A 105 5.59 -3.92 24.33
CA CYS A 105 6.37 -2.70 24.40
C CYS A 105 6.90 -2.49 25.84
N PRO A 106 8.12 -1.92 26.01
CA PRO A 106 8.57 -1.42 27.30
C PRO A 106 7.60 -0.41 27.91
N PRO A 107 7.51 -0.31 29.25
CA PRO A 107 6.69 0.73 29.89
C PRO A 107 7.26 2.13 29.65
N THR A 108 8.56 2.22 29.33
CA THR A 108 9.31 3.43 28.99
C THR A 108 9.23 3.83 27.51
N ALA A 109 8.46 3.10 26.69
CA ALA A 109 8.39 3.35 25.26
C ALA A 109 7.77 4.72 24.92
N ASP A 110 8.52 5.56 24.21
CA ASP A 110 8.03 6.82 23.65
C ASP A 110 7.52 6.61 22.22
N PHE A 111 6.20 6.49 22.06
CA PHE A 111 5.57 6.31 20.74
C PHE A 111 5.62 7.57 19.86
N THR A 112 6.05 8.72 20.38
CA THR A 112 6.28 9.92 19.56
C THR A 112 7.63 9.89 18.84
N ASP A 113 8.54 8.99 19.25
CA ASP A 113 9.84 8.80 18.60
C ASP A 113 9.68 8.25 17.18
N SER A 114 10.28 8.95 16.20
CA SER A 114 10.17 8.60 14.79
C SER A 114 10.90 7.31 14.41
N ASN A 115 12.02 6.99 15.07
CA ASN A 115 12.75 5.75 14.81
C ASN A 115 11.96 4.54 15.31
N LEU A 116 11.30 4.67 16.47
CA LEU A 116 10.40 3.65 16.99
C LEU A 116 9.20 3.45 16.06
N GLN A 117 8.56 4.53 15.60
CA GLN A 117 7.45 4.45 14.64
C GLN A 117 7.87 3.72 13.35
N ASP A 118 9.03 4.07 12.79
CA ASP A 118 9.57 3.42 11.59
C ASP A 118 9.89 1.94 11.84
N TRP A 119 10.44 1.61 13.00
CA TRP A 119 10.70 0.23 13.38
C TRP A 119 9.40 -0.58 13.51
N LEU A 120 8.41 -0.07 14.25
CA LEU A 120 7.10 -0.72 14.43
C LEU A 120 6.43 -1.01 13.08
N ARG A 121 6.41 -0.02 12.18
CA ARG A 121 5.86 -0.19 10.82
C ARG A 121 6.58 -1.28 10.06
N LYS A 122 7.91 -1.33 10.09
CA LYS A 122 8.68 -2.39 9.43
C LYS A 122 8.32 -3.76 9.98
N VAL A 123 8.26 -3.93 11.30
CA VAL A 123 7.94 -5.24 11.90
C VAL A 123 6.52 -5.68 11.54
N ILE A 124 5.55 -4.77 11.56
CA ILE A 124 4.16 -5.06 11.18
C ILE A 124 4.07 -5.41 9.69
N GLU A 125 4.73 -4.64 8.81
CA GLU A 125 4.75 -4.92 7.37
C GLU A 125 5.40 -6.29 7.04
N GLU A 126 6.44 -6.70 7.77
CA GLU A 126 7.02 -8.04 7.61
C GLU A 126 6.05 -9.15 8.05
N ALA A 127 5.34 -8.96 9.17
CA ALA A 127 4.34 -9.90 9.63
C ALA A 127 3.19 -10.05 8.62
N LEU A 128 2.69 -8.95 8.07
CA LEU A 128 1.68 -8.96 7.02
C LEU A 128 2.16 -9.67 5.77
N ARG A 129 3.40 -9.41 5.34
CA ARG A 129 3.99 -10.08 4.18
C ARG A 129 4.09 -11.58 4.38
N ARG A 130 4.49 -12.03 5.59
CA ARG A 130 4.54 -13.45 5.92
C ARG A 130 3.16 -14.09 5.85
N ASN A 131 2.15 -13.45 6.46
CA ASN A 131 0.76 -13.91 6.42
C ASN A 131 0.23 -13.99 4.98
N ALA A 132 0.43 -12.92 4.18
CA ALA A 132 0.02 -12.87 2.79
C ALA A 132 0.62 -13.99 1.94
N LYS A 133 1.90 -14.32 2.14
CA LYS A 133 2.56 -15.44 1.44
C LYS A 133 1.99 -16.81 1.77
N ILE A 134 1.43 -16.98 2.97
CA ILE A 134 0.83 -18.24 3.42
C ILE A 134 -0.64 -18.32 2.96
N ILE A 135 -1.36 -17.20 2.97
CA ILE A 135 -2.83 -17.18 2.80
C ILE A 135 -3.24 -16.98 1.33
N LEU A 136 -2.64 -16.02 0.63
CA LEU A 136 -3.13 -15.58 -0.68
C LEU A 136 -2.87 -16.61 -1.80
N PRO A 137 -1.68 -17.23 -1.94
CA PRO A 137 -1.44 -18.17 -3.02
C PRO A 137 -2.36 -19.41 -2.98
N PRO A 138 -2.57 -20.08 -1.83
CA PRO A 138 -3.52 -21.19 -1.77
C PRO A 138 -4.94 -20.76 -2.10
N ARG A 139 -5.38 -19.59 -1.62
CA ARG A 139 -6.73 -19.08 -1.92
C ARG A 139 -6.92 -18.77 -3.40
N LEU A 140 -5.93 -18.13 -4.03
CA LEU A 140 -5.93 -17.86 -5.48
C LEU A 140 -6.00 -19.17 -6.27
N TYR A 141 -5.21 -20.18 -5.89
CA TYR A 141 -5.22 -21.50 -6.52
C TYR A 141 -6.61 -22.16 -6.43
N MET A 142 -7.24 -22.15 -5.25
CA MET A 142 -8.60 -22.69 -5.09
C MET A 142 -9.63 -22.00 -5.99
N LEU A 143 -9.56 -20.67 -6.12
CA LEU A 143 -10.45 -19.91 -7.00
C LEU A 143 -10.17 -20.19 -8.48
N SER A 144 -8.90 -20.30 -8.85
CA SER A 144 -8.45 -20.68 -10.19
C SER A 144 -9.02 -22.04 -10.58
N GLU A 145 -8.89 -23.06 -9.73
CA GLU A 145 -9.42 -24.40 -9.99
C GLU A 145 -10.95 -24.41 -10.07
N LYS A 146 -11.61 -23.74 -9.12
CA LYS A 146 -13.08 -23.64 -9.07
C LYS A 146 -13.65 -23.06 -10.37
N HIS A 147 -13.01 -22.04 -10.92
CA HIS A 147 -13.50 -21.29 -12.08
C HIS A 147 -12.78 -21.63 -13.39
N ARG A 148 -11.83 -22.58 -13.36
CA ARG A 148 -11.02 -23.02 -14.51
C ARG A 148 -10.28 -21.87 -15.20
N LEU A 149 -9.67 -20.99 -14.41
CA LEU A 149 -8.92 -19.81 -14.88
C LEU A 149 -7.42 -19.97 -14.59
N PRO A 150 -6.67 -20.73 -15.41
CA PRO A 150 -5.26 -21.02 -15.13
C PRO A 150 -4.37 -19.78 -15.26
N TYR A 151 -3.40 -19.68 -14.35
CA TYR A 151 -2.37 -18.63 -14.33
C TYR A 151 -0.96 -19.26 -14.30
N GLU A 152 0.07 -18.51 -14.71
CA GLU A 152 1.44 -19.04 -14.82
C GLU A 152 2.17 -19.02 -13.47
N SER A 153 2.06 -17.92 -12.72
CA SER A 153 2.68 -17.79 -11.41
C SER A 153 2.05 -16.66 -10.60
N VAL A 154 2.23 -16.71 -9.28
CA VAL A 154 1.80 -15.65 -8.35
C VAL A 154 2.98 -15.18 -7.50
N GLN A 155 3.08 -13.86 -7.30
CA GLN A 155 4.07 -13.23 -6.44
C GLN A 155 3.42 -12.25 -5.46
N ILE A 156 3.95 -12.18 -4.24
CA ILE A 156 3.51 -11.23 -3.20
C ILE A 156 4.49 -10.05 -3.12
N ASN A 157 3.98 -8.82 -3.17
CA ASN A 157 4.78 -7.60 -3.15
C ASN A 157 4.23 -6.53 -2.17
N SER A 158 4.87 -5.35 -2.16
CA SER A 158 4.56 -4.21 -1.30
C SER A 158 3.82 -3.05 -2.00
N SER A 159 3.11 -3.35 -3.10
CA SER A 159 2.37 -2.34 -3.87
C SER A 159 1.28 -1.68 -3.02
N ARG A 160 1.33 -0.35 -2.92
CA ARG A 160 0.30 0.47 -2.24
C ARG A 160 -0.71 1.10 -3.20
N GLY A 161 -0.35 1.27 -4.47
CA GLY A 161 -1.24 1.92 -5.45
C GLY A 161 -2.29 0.99 -6.07
N ARG A 162 -2.19 -0.32 -5.83
CA ARG A 162 -3.07 -1.35 -6.41
C ARG A 162 -2.98 -2.62 -5.58
N TRP A 163 -4.12 -3.30 -5.46
CA TRP A 163 -4.26 -4.56 -4.73
C TRP A 163 -3.66 -5.75 -5.47
N GLY A 164 -3.69 -5.73 -6.81
CA GLY A 164 -3.07 -6.75 -7.65
C GLY A 164 -2.64 -6.24 -9.02
N SER A 165 -2.15 -7.15 -9.86
CA SER A 165 -2.09 -7.02 -11.32
C SER A 165 -1.82 -8.37 -11.97
N CYS A 166 -2.31 -8.54 -13.19
CA CYS A 166 -1.97 -9.65 -14.06
C CYS A 166 -1.25 -9.14 -15.32
N SER A 167 -0.30 -9.90 -15.83
CA SER A 167 0.40 -9.60 -17.09
C SER A 167 -0.14 -10.41 -18.26
N SER A 168 0.17 -10.02 -19.50
CA SER A 168 -0.17 -10.79 -20.71
C SER A 168 0.29 -12.26 -20.67
N ARG A 169 1.36 -12.55 -19.90
CA ARG A 169 1.89 -13.90 -19.65
C ARG A 169 1.22 -14.59 -18.45
N LYS A 170 0.05 -14.13 -18.01
CA LYS A 170 -0.71 -14.68 -16.89
C LYS A 170 0.08 -14.77 -15.57
N LYS A 171 1.06 -13.88 -15.36
CA LYS A 171 1.75 -13.74 -14.07
C LYS A 171 0.99 -12.75 -13.20
N ILE A 172 0.55 -13.22 -12.04
CA ILE A 172 -0.23 -12.44 -11.08
C ILE A 172 0.70 -11.91 -9.99
N ASN A 173 0.49 -10.64 -9.66
CA ASN A 173 1.14 -9.97 -8.54
C ASN A 173 0.06 -9.55 -7.56
N LEU A 174 0.25 -9.85 -6.28
CA LEU A 174 -0.69 -9.48 -5.22
C LEU A 174 0.04 -8.64 -4.16
N SER A 175 -0.62 -7.58 -3.71
CA SER A 175 -0.12 -6.78 -2.60
C SER A 175 -0.34 -7.52 -1.28
N TYR A 176 0.67 -7.55 -0.39
CA TYR A 176 0.49 -8.15 0.94
C TYR A 176 -0.57 -7.43 1.77
N PHE A 177 -0.90 -6.17 1.46
CA PHE A 177 -1.94 -5.42 2.16
C PHE A 177 -3.34 -6.04 1.98
N LEU A 178 -3.53 -6.96 1.03
CA LEU A 178 -4.79 -7.68 0.86
C LEU A 178 -5.26 -8.38 2.13
N VAL A 179 -4.35 -8.86 3.00
CA VAL A 179 -4.75 -9.51 4.26
C VAL A 179 -5.40 -8.56 5.28
N LEU A 180 -5.38 -7.26 4.99
CA LEU A 180 -6.13 -6.25 5.75
C LEU A 180 -7.58 -6.10 5.31
N LEU A 181 -7.98 -6.75 4.21
CA LEU A 181 -9.34 -6.71 3.72
C LEU A 181 -10.18 -7.83 4.33
N PRO A 182 -11.51 -7.63 4.46
CA PRO A 182 -12.46 -8.73 4.65
C PRO A 182 -12.30 -9.79 3.56
N LYS A 183 -12.57 -11.06 3.90
CA LYS A 183 -12.37 -12.19 2.98
C LYS A 183 -13.10 -12.03 1.64
N HIS A 184 -14.32 -11.52 1.63
CA HIS A 184 -15.08 -11.36 0.38
C HIS A 184 -14.42 -10.35 -0.57
N LEU A 185 -13.79 -9.31 -0.04
CA LEU A 185 -13.01 -8.36 -0.84
C LEU A 185 -11.67 -8.93 -1.30
N ILE A 186 -11.03 -9.79 -0.49
CA ILE A 186 -9.86 -10.56 -0.94
C ILE A 186 -10.27 -11.41 -2.14
N ASP A 187 -11.33 -12.22 -2.00
CA ASP A 187 -11.82 -13.08 -3.08
C ASP A 187 -12.17 -12.28 -4.34
N TYR A 188 -12.82 -11.12 -4.19
CA TYR A 188 -13.08 -10.20 -5.29
C TYR A 188 -11.81 -9.78 -6.03
N VAL A 189 -10.76 -9.35 -5.33
CA VAL A 189 -9.49 -8.97 -5.97
C VAL A 189 -8.84 -10.18 -6.64
N LEU A 190 -8.82 -11.34 -6.01
CA LEU A 190 -8.24 -12.54 -6.61
C LEU A 190 -8.97 -12.94 -7.90
N LEU A 191 -10.32 -12.90 -7.90
CA LEU A 191 -11.13 -13.14 -9.08
C LEU A 191 -10.90 -12.09 -10.17
N HIS A 192 -10.72 -10.82 -9.80
CA HIS A 192 -10.35 -9.75 -10.73
C HIS A 192 -9.05 -10.07 -11.48
N GLU A 193 -8.01 -10.48 -10.75
CA GLU A 193 -6.73 -10.83 -11.37
C GLU A 193 -6.80 -12.12 -12.20
N LEU A 194 -7.65 -13.07 -11.80
CA LEU A 194 -7.91 -14.29 -12.59
C LEU A 194 -8.67 -13.99 -13.87
N CYS A 195 -9.65 -13.07 -13.86
CA CYS A 195 -10.36 -12.63 -15.07
C CYS A 195 -9.41 -12.07 -16.11
N HIS A 196 -8.35 -11.37 -15.67
CA HIS A 196 -7.32 -10.88 -16.57
C HIS A 196 -6.58 -11.99 -17.32
N THR A 197 -6.56 -13.24 -16.85
CA THR A 197 -5.97 -14.35 -17.61
C THR A 197 -6.72 -14.68 -18.91
N CYS A 198 -7.95 -14.18 -19.06
CA CYS A 198 -8.79 -14.31 -20.26
C CYS A 198 -8.97 -12.95 -20.96
N GLU A 199 -9.27 -11.89 -20.22
CA GLU A 199 -9.56 -10.55 -20.76
C GLU A 199 -8.65 -9.49 -20.13
N MET A 200 -7.64 -9.04 -20.86
CA MET A 200 -6.64 -8.08 -20.35
C MET A 200 -7.19 -6.65 -20.20
N ASN A 201 -8.29 -6.32 -20.89
CA ASN A 201 -8.90 -5.00 -20.86
C ASN A 201 -10.22 -5.03 -20.06
N HIS A 202 -10.50 -3.99 -19.26
CA HIS A 202 -11.73 -3.85 -18.48
C HIS A 202 -12.97 -3.45 -19.32
N GLY A 203 -13.16 -4.05 -20.50
CA GLY A 203 -14.34 -3.88 -21.34
C GLY A 203 -15.50 -4.78 -20.90
N ASP A 204 -16.60 -4.78 -21.67
CA ASP A 204 -17.83 -5.49 -21.30
C ASP A 204 -17.61 -6.96 -20.99
N ARG A 205 -16.85 -7.68 -21.83
CA ARG A 205 -16.52 -9.10 -21.62
C ARG A 205 -15.81 -9.37 -20.29
N PHE A 206 -14.95 -8.45 -19.86
CA PHE A 206 -14.27 -8.58 -18.57
C PHE A 206 -15.27 -8.42 -17.42
N TRP A 207 -16.15 -7.41 -17.50
CA TRP A 207 -17.14 -7.17 -16.47
C TRP A 207 -18.19 -8.27 -16.42
N ASP A 208 -18.64 -8.78 -17.55
CA ASP A 208 -19.57 -9.91 -17.63
C ASP A 208 -18.97 -11.15 -16.96
N LEU A 209 -17.70 -11.46 -17.27
CA LEU A 209 -16.98 -12.56 -16.63
C LEU A 209 -16.90 -12.34 -15.12
N LEU A 210 -16.35 -11.21 -14.67
CA LEU A 210 -16.16 -10.93 -13.24
C LEU A 210 -17.50 -10.93 -12.48
N ASN A 211 -18.55 -10.39 -13.09
CA ASN A 211 -19.89 -10.34 -12.50
C ASN A 211 -20.47 -11.75 -12.34
N GLY A 212 -20.28 -12.63 -13.32
CA GLY A 212 -20.65 -14.05 -13.21
C GLY A 212 -19.89 -14.80 -12.10
N LEU A 213 -18.63 -14.46 -11.83
CA LEU A 213 -17.84 -15.07 -10.75
C LEU A 213 -18.17 -14.53 -9.36
N THR A 214 -18.88 -13.40 -9.28
CA THR A 214 -19.19 -12.68 -8.04
C THR A 214 -20.68 -12.62 -7.76
N ASP A 215 -21.45 -13.58 -8.31
CA ASP A 215 -22.90 -13.70 -8.12
C ASP A 215 -23.66 -12.39 -8.44
N GLY A 216 -23.21 -11.66 -9.47
CA GLY A 216 -23.82 -10.39 -9.89
C GLY A 216 -23.39 -9.15 -9.10
N LYS A 217 -22.40 -9.25 -8.22
CA LYS A 217 -22.02 -8.18 -7.26
C LYS A 217 -20.72 -7.46 -7.61
N ALA A 218 -20.16 -7.63 -8.80
CA ALA A 218 -18.83 -7.10 -9.13
C ALA A 218 -18.72 -5.57 -8.90
N LEU A 219 -19.75 -4.82 -9.28
CA LEU A 219 -19.77 -3.36 -9.12
C LEU A 219 -19.91 -2.93 -7.66
N GLU A 220 -20.76 -3.62 -6.88
CA GLU A 220 -20.93 -3.36 -5.44
C GLU A 220 -19.62 -3.58 -4.69
N LEU A 221 -18.98 -4.73 -4.92
CA LEU A 221 -17.69 -5.08 -4.32
C LEU A 221 -16.59 -4.10 -4.72
N ARG A 222 -16.60 -3.59 -5.96
CA ARG A 222 -15.69 -2.54 -6.40
C ARG A 222 -15.87 -1.25 -5.61
N GLU A 223 -17.12 -0.81 -5.40
CA GLU A 223 -17.40 0.41 -4.64
C GLU A 223 -17.06 0.24 -3.15
N GLU A 224 -17.32 -0.94 -2.58
CA GLU A 224 -16.91 -1.27 -1.22
C GLU A 224 -15.38 -1.23 -1.08
N LEU A 225 -14.65 -1.83 -2.02
CA LEU A 225 -13.18 -1.88 -2.03
C LEU A 225 -12.54 -0.49 -2.01
N LYS A 226 -13.16 0.52 -2.63
CA LYS A 226 -12.65 1.92 -2.63
C LYS A 226 -12.58 2.53 -1.23
N ARG A 227 -13.32 1.99 -0.25
CA ARG A 227 -13.31 2.46 1.13
C ARG A 227 -12.06 2.05 1.90
N TYR A 228 -11.30 1.09 1.36
CA TYR A 228 -10.10 0.55 1.99
C TYR A 228 -8.84 1.17 1.39
N LYS A 229 -7.83 1.36 2.23
CA LYS A 229 -6.51 1.88 1.85
C LYS A 229 -5.40 0.92 2.27
N THR A 230 -4.29 0.94 1.55
CA THR A 230 -3.07 0.19 1.86
C THR A 230 -2.16 0.98 2.81
N GLU A 231 -2.70 1.45 3.93
CA GLU A 231 -1.99 2.34 4.88
C GLU A 231 -1.95 1.70 6.27
N ILE A 232 -0.76 1.76 6.89
CA ILE A 232 -0.47 1.28 8.25
C ILE A 232 0.35 2.35 8.95
#